data_AF-A0A448XQ79-F1
#
_entry.id   AF-A0A448XQ79-F1
#
_cell.length_a   1.000
_cell.length_b   1.000
_cell.length_c   1.000
_cell.angle_alpha   90.00
_cell.angle_beta   90.00
_cell.angle_gamma   90.00
#
_symmetry.space_group_name_H-M   'P 1'
#
loop_
_entity.id
_entity.type
_entity.pdbx_description
1 polymer ?
#
loop_
_entity_poly.entity_id
_entity_poly.type
_entity_poly.pdbx_seq_one_letter_code
_entity_poly.pdbx_strand_id
1 'polypeptide(L)'
;MKDCCFYPGWTAVSTSHRSYQHPQRESNCDSAEWELDTLTTRLHCHEPLMGHRANTNFQDAIAKKRDQLLKGPSKVLISSSCGASLDTCFLKDKARQLSTSVDLYEKSLGLKIHRNHDNSFKVVFHGIIDPLDEVDHSMPLNDQAQSKNFSKLPACYCTLRQKDEPARNYEALDCYPSIPDLDRLINNLNWTDDLRSFFIVLRRRFERHFELAKLVSSHVPLVASS
;
A
#
# COMPACT_ATOMS: atom_id res chain seq x y z
N MET A 1 77.70 -49.93 -7.31
CA MET A 1 78.60 -49.23 -6.37
C MET A 1 77.74 -48.32 -5.51
N LYS A 2 77.65 -48.66 -4.22
CA LYS A 2 77.42 -47.79 -3.04
C LYS A 2 76.17 -46.89 -3.02
N ASP A 3 75.40 -46.79 -1.96
CA ASP A 3 75.25 -47.49 -0.69
C ASP A 3 73.88 -47.07 -0.13
N CYS A 4 73.36 -47.88 0.79
CA CYS A 4 72.09 -47.76 1.49
C CYS A 4 71.94 -46.46 2.30
N CYS A 5 70.69 -46.09 2.65
CA CYS A 5 70.19 -46.12 4.04
C CYS A 5 68.84 -45.39 4.28
N PHE A 6 67.91 -46.13 4.91
CA PHE A 6 66.92 -45.76 5.95
C PHE A 6 65.76 -44.76 5.68
N TYR A 7 64.54 -45.34 5.55
CA TYR A 7 63.30 -44.85 6.22
C TYR A 7 63.40 -45.18 7.75
N PRO A 8 62.63 -44.59 8.71
CA PRO A 8 61.22 -44.15 8.58
C PRO A 8 60.81 -42.88 9.39
N GLY A 9 59.60 -42.38 9.15
CA GLY A 9 58.98 -41.34 9.97
C GLY A 9 57.49 -41.17 9.65
N TRP A 10 56.69 -42.20 9.94
CA TRP A 10 55.24 -42.10 9.93
C TRP A 10 54.78 -41.52 11.27
N THR A 11 54.10 -40.38 11.25
CA THR A 11 53.23 -39.93 12.34
C THR A 11 51.80 -40.01 11.85
N ALA A 12 51.10 -41.08 12.26
CA ALA A 12 49.67 -41.22 12.06
C ALA A 12 48.94 -40.15 12.89
N VAL A 13 48.32 -39.17 12.22
CA VAL A 13 47.38 -38.25 12.85
C VAL A 13 46.05 -38.98 13.00
N SER A 14 45.74 -39.40 14.23
CA SER A 14 44.45 -39.96 14.60
C SER A 14 43.39 -38.85 14.52
N THR A 15 42.60 -38.83 13.45
CA THR A 15 41.39 -38.02 13.39
C THR A 15 40.30 -38.73 14.20
N SER A 16 40.23 -38.42 15.49
CA SER A 16 39.10 -38.77 16.34
C SER A 16 37.80 -38.30 15.70
N HIS A 17 36.88 -39.23 15.49
CA HIS A 17 35.54 -39.00 14.97
C HIS A 17 34.73 -38.18 15.99
N ARG A 18 34.66 -36.86 15.82
CA ARG A 18 33.70 -36.04 16.57
C ARG A 18 32.31 -36.35 16.03
N SER A 19 31.59 -37.16 16.78
CA SER A 19 30.15 -37.33 16.67
C SER A 19 29.50 -35.96 16.88
N TYR A 20 28.97 -35.36 15.81
CA TYR A 20 28.14 -34.18 15.90
C TYR A 20 26.80 -34.61 16.51
N GLN A 21 26.67 -34.47 17.82
CA GLN A 21 25.36 -34.39 18.45
C GLN A 21 24.73 -33.06 18.02
N HIS A 22 23.76 -33.17 17.11
CA HIS A 22 22.79 -32.11 16.84
C HIS A 22 22.05 -31.78 18.14
N PRO A 23 22.07 -30.52 18.61
CA PRO A 23 21.05 -30.06 19.52
C PRO A 23 19.76 -29.93 18.71
N GLN A 24 18.81 -30.86 18.91
CA GLN A 24 17.41 -30.56 18.67
C GLN A 24 17.04 -29.44 19.64
N ARG A 25 17.12 -28.20 19.17
CA ARG A 25 16.48 -27.07 19.83
C ARG A 25 15.25 -26.73 19.03
N GLU A 26 14.11 -27.08 19.62
CA GLU A 26 12.79 -26.61 19.29
C GLU A 26 12.83 -25.08 19.13
N SER A 27 12.48 -24.59 17.95
CA SER A 27 12.17 -23.18 17.70
C SER A 27 11.03 -23.13 16.69
N ASN A 28 9.84 -23.47 17.18
CA ASN A 28 8.59 -23.39 16.45
C ASN A 28 7.93 -22.04 16.73
N CYS A 29 8.59 -20.93 16.38
CA CYS A 29 8.03 -19.57 16.51
C CYS A 29 8.65 -18.60 15.49
N ASP A 30 8.81 -18.96 14.21
CA ASP A 30 9.27 -17.99 13.18
C ASP A 30 8.76 -18.29 11.75
N SER A 31 7.63 -19.01 11.61
CA SER A 31 7.07 -19.32 10.28
C SER A 31 6.35 -18.13 9.62
N ALA A 32 6.00 -17.08 10.37
CA ALA A 32 5.26 -15.93 9.84
C ALA A 32 6.17 -14.82 9.31
N GLU A 33 7.45 -14.79 9.71
CA GLU A 33 8.39 -13.74 9.31
C GLU A 33 8.98 -14.01 7.92
N TRP A 34 9.17 -15.27 7.55
CA TRP A 34 9.73 -15.64 6.24
C TRP A 34 8.76 -15.46 5.07
N GLU A 35 7.45 -15.54 5.31
CA GLU A 35 6.43 -15.29 4.27
C GLU A 35 6.36 -13.81 3.86
N LEU A 36 6.66 -12.89 4.78
CA LEU A 36 6.59 -11.44 4.52
C LEU A 36 7.73 -10.98 3.62
N ASP A 37 8.97 -11.43 3.89
CA ASP A 37 10.12 -11.12 3.03
C ASP A 37 9.98 -11.74 1.64
N THR A 38 9.45 -12.96 1.56
CA THR A 38 9.24 -13.65 0.27
C THR A 38 8.22 -12.93 -0.62
N LEU A 39 7.22 -12.25 -0.05
CA LEU A 39 6.23 -11.47 -0.82
C LEU A 39 6.77 -10.12 -1.30
N THR A 40 7.64 -9.46 -0.54
CA THR A 40 8.28 -8.20 -0.96
C THR A 40 9.30 -8.42 -2.06
N THR A 41 10.06 -9.53 -2.03
CA THR A 41 11.03 -9.84 -3.10
C THR A 41 10.36 -10.40 -4.36
N ARG A 42 9.26 -11.15 -4.25
CA ARG A 42 8.54 -11.70 -5.44
C ARG A 42 7.79 -10.66 -6.26
N LEU A 43 7.36 -9.54 -5.65
CA LEU A 43 6.74 -8.42 -6.37
C LEU A 43 7.70 -7.74 -7.36
N HIS A 44 9.01 -7.97 -7.25
CA HIS A 44 10.02 -7.43 -8.17
C HIS A 44 10.39 -8.33 -9.35
N CYS A 45 9.94 -9.60 -9.39
CA CYS A 45 10.42 -10.56 -10.41
C CYS A 45 9.31 -11.23 -11.23
N HIS A 46 8.04 -10.82 -11.10
CA HIS A 46 6.93 -11.42 -11.85
C HIS A 46 6.03 -10.38 -12.55
N GLU A 47 6.64 -9.51 -13.35
CA GLU A 47 5.98 -9.05 -14.58
C GLU A 47 6.71 -9.70 -15.77
N PRO A 48 6.15 -10.79 -16.29
CA PRO A 48 5.86 -10.72 -17.72
C PRO A 48 4.45 -11.22 -18.04
N LEU A 49 3.85 -10.51 -19.01
CA LEU A 49 2.96 -11.08 -20.03
C LEU A 49 1.42 -11.05 -19.90
N MET A 50 0.80 -10.24 -19.04
CA MET A 50 -0.66 -10.02 -19.12
C MET A 50 -1.04 -8.55 -18.86
N GLY A 51 -0.99 -7.70 -19.89
CA GLY A 51 -1.47 -6.31 -19.75
C GLY A 51 -1.25 -5.34 -20.91
N HIS A 52 -0.66 -5.76 -22.03
CA HIS A 52 -0.27 -4.82 -23.10
C HIS A 52 -1.42 -4.21 -23.94
N ARG A 53 -2.70 -4.54 -23.71
CA ARG A 53 -3.77 -4.10 -24.62
C ARG A 53 -4.61 -2.90 -24.16
N ALA A 54 -4.50 -2.47 -22.90
CA ALA A 54 -5.26 -1.31 -22.39
C ALA A 54 -4.38 -0.11 -21.99
N ASN A 55 -3.06 -0.31 -21.80
CA ASN A 55 -2.15 0.73 -21.30
C ASN A 55 -1.56 1.64 -22.41
N THR A 56 -1.51 1.16 -23.66
CA THR A 56 -1.01 1.97 -24.79
C THR A 56 -1.90 3.18 -25.06
N ASN A 57 -3.22 3.04 -24.92
CA ASN A 57 -4.15 4.13 -25.17
C ASN A 57 -3.99 5.30 -24.16
N PHE A 58 -3.60 5.00 -22.92
CA PHE A 58 -3.43 6.02 -21.88
C PHE A 58 -2.09 6.74 -22.01
N GLN A 59 -1.01 6.00 -22.28
CA GLN A 59 0.31 6.57 -22.54
C GLN A 59 0.34 7.38 -23.84
N ASP A 60 -0.32 6.92 -24.91
CA ASP A 60 -0.44 7.67 -26.17
C ASP A 60 -1.27 8.95 -26.04
N ALA A 61 -2.29 8.94 -25.17
CA ALA A 61 -3.07 10.15 -24.87
C ALA A 61 -2.24 11.20 -24.11
N ILE A 62 -1.34 10.77 -23.21
CA ILE A 62 -0.41 11.65 -22.50
C ILE A 62 0.66 12.19 -23.46
N ALA A 63 1.19 11.37 -24.36
CA ALA A 63 2.17 11.77 -25.36
C ALA A 63 1.59 12.78 -26.38
N LYS A 64 0.38 12.53 -26.92
CA LYS A 64 -0.32 13.46 -27.83
C LYS A 64 -0.61 14.81 -27.19
N LYS A 65 -0.91 14.84 -25.89
CA LYS A 65 -1.20 16.09 -25.17
C LYS A 65 0.07 16.92 -24.91
N ARG A 66 1.22 16.27 -24.70
CA ARG A 66 2.53 16.95 -24.65
C ARG A 66 2.92 17.58 -25.99
N ASP A 67 2.70 16.88 -27.09
CA ASP A 67 3.04 17.38 -28.43
C ASP A 67 2.17 18.59 -28.86
N GLN A 68 0.92 18.64 -28.41
CA GLN A 68 0.03 19.80 -28.62
C GLN A 68 0.44 21.03 -27.78
N LEU A 69 1.06 20.83 -26.61
CA LEU A 69 1.56 21.91 -25.75
C LEU A 69 2.86 22.54 -26.27
N LEU A 70 3.66 21.78 -27.05
CA LEU A 70 4.91 22.25 -27.65
C LEU A 70 4.73 22.90 -29.04
N LYS A 71 3.55 22.76 -29.68
CA LYS A 71 3.24 23.30 -31.02
C LYS A 71 2.28 24.50 -31.02
N GLY A 72 2.04 25.14 -29.87
CA GLY A 72 1.26 26.38 -29.80
C GLY A 72 2.00 27.56 -30.45
N PRO A 73 1.34 28.42 -31.24
CA PRO A 73 2.01 29.45 -32.01
C PRO A 73 2.60 30.54 -31.11
N SER A 74 3.93 30.71 -31.18
CA SER A 74 4.61 31.95 -30.80
C SER A 74 4.14 33.09 -31.71
N LYS A 75 3.00 33.69 -31.39
CA LYS A 75 2.66 35.05 -31.84
C LYS A 75 2.44 35.93 -30.63
N VAL A 76 3.54 36.57 -30.27
CA VAL A 76 3.59 37.82 -29.53
C VAL A 76 2.64 38.81 -30.20
N LEU A 77 1.55 39.15 -29.52
CA LEU A 77 0.87 40.43 -29.69
C LEU A 77 0.69 41.02 -28.30
N ILE A 78 1.65 41.87 -27.95
CA ILE A 78 1.55 42.82 -26.86
C ILE A 78 0.54 43.87 -27.32
N SER A 79 -0.67 43.85 -26.75
CA SER A 79 -1.48 45.06 -26.66
C SER A 79 -2.46 44.98 -25.49
N SER A 80 -2.33 45.96 -24.61
CA SER A 80 -3.39 46.55 -23.80
C SER A 80 -3.81 45.87 -22.49
N SER A 81 -3.18 46.35 -21.41
CA SER A 81 -3.86 46.82 -20.18
C SER A 81 -5.10 46.05 -19.70
N CYS A 82 -4.92 44.85 -19.12
CA CYS A 82 -5.80 44.33 -18.06
C CYS A 82 -5.15 43.09 -17.38
N GLY A 83 -4.02 43.30 -16.71
CA GLY A 83 -3.15 42.23 -16.20
C GLY A 83 -3.65 41.45 -14.98
N ALA A 84 -4.79 41.81 -14.37
CA ALA A 84 -5.30 41.09 -13.19
C ALA A 84 -6.39 40.05 -13.52
N SER A 85 -7.08 40.18 -14.66
CA SER A 85 -8.25 39.36 -14.97
C SER A 85 -7.88 38.01 -15.62
N LEU A 86 -6.92 38.01 -16.53
CA LEU A 86 -6.50 36.81 -17.27
C LEU A 86 -5.83 35.75 -16.38
N ASP A 87 -5.06 36.18 -15.38
CA ASP A 87 -4.39 35.28 -14.45
C ASP A 87 -5.37 34.54 -13.55
N THR A 88 -6.46 35.20 -13.15
CA THR A 88 -7.49 34.57 -12.32
C THR A 88 -8.31 33.53 -13.10
N CYS A 89 -8.63 33.81 -14.37
CA CYS A 89 -9.32 32.85 -15.25
C CYS A 89 -8.45 31.60 -15.49
N PHE A 90 -7.16 31.78 -15.79
CA PHE A 90 -6.24 30.66 -16.00
C PHE A 90 -6.08 29.80 -14.75
N LEU A 91 -5.88 30.42 -13.58
CA LEU A 91 -5.76 29.70 -12.30
C LEU A 91 -7.06 28.95 -11.97
N LYS A 92 -8.22 29.55 -12.22
CA LYS A 92 -9.53 28.92 -12.00
C LYS A 92 -9.73 27.70 -12.91
N ASP A 93 -9.36 27.80 -14.18
CA ASP A 93 -9.45 26.68 -15.11
C ASP A 93 -8.52 25.53 -14.72
N LYS A 94 -7.29 25.85 -14.30
CA LYS A 94 -6.32 24.85 -13.80
C LYS A 94 -6.79 24.20 -12.50
N ALA A 95 -7.35 24.98 -11.57
CA ALA A 95 -7.92 24.47 -10.33
C ALA A 95 -9.09 23.52 -10.61
N ARG A 96 -10.00 23.88 -11.53
CA ARG A 96 -11.09 23.00 -11.98
C ARG A 96 -10.54 21.70 -12.59
N GLN A 97 -9.54 21.79 -13.45
CA GLN A 97 -8.93 20.61 -14.07
C GLN A 97 -8.28 19.68 -13.02
N LEU A 98 -7.60 20.24 -12.03
CA LEU A 98 -7.03 19.48 -10.92
C LEU A 98 -8.11 18.82 -10.08
N SER A 99 -9.17 19.56 -9.73
CA SER A 99 -10.32 19.02 -9.00
C SER A 99 -10.94 17.82 -9.71
N THR A 100 -11.22 17.94 -11.01
CA THR A 100 -11.76 16.82 -11.80
C THR A 100 -10.82 15.63 -11.83
N SER A 101 -9.50 15.86 -11.91
CA SER A 101 -8.52 14.78 -11.91
C SER A 101 -8.46 14.07 -10.56
N VAL A 102 -8.48 14.84 -9.46
CA VAL A 102 -8.53 14.31 -8.08
C VAL A 102 -9.79 13.45 -7.90
N ASP A 103 -10.97 13.95 -8.29
CA ASP A 103 -12.23 13.21 -8.17
C ASP A 103 -12.18 11.85 -8.90
N LEU A 104 -11.54 11.81 -10.07
CA LEU A 104 -11.35 10.56 -10.83
C LEU A 104 -10.42 9.59 -10.11
N TYR A 105 -9.32 10.07 -9.52
CA TYR A 105 -8.41 9.23 -8.74
C TYR A 105 -9.06 8.73 -7.46
N GLU A 106 -9.81 9.58 -6.75
CA GLU A 106 -10.52 9.17 -5.54
C GLU A 106 -11.51 8.03 -5.80
N LYS A 107 -12.27 8.14 -6.89
CA LYS A 107 -13.25 7.12 -7.30
C LYS A 107 -12.60 5.84 -7.78
N SER A 108 -11.56 5.94 -8.61
CA SER A 108 -10.89 4.76 -9.19
C SER A 108 -10.04 3.99 -8.19
N LEU A 109 -9.39 4.70 -7.26
CA LEU A 109 -8.57 4.08 -6.23
C LEU A 109 -9.37 3.75 -4.96
N GLY A 110 -10.57 4.31 -4.78
CA GLY A 110 -11.29 4.23 -3.51
C GLY A 110 -10.48 4.86 -2.37
N LEU A 111 -9.74 5.93 -2.65
CA LEU A 111 -8.80 6.55 -1.70
C LEU A 111 -9.04 8.05 -1.65
N LYS A 112 -9.31 8.59 -0.47
CA LYS A 112 -9.41 10.05 -0.26
C LYS A 112 -8.38 10.53 0.74
N ILE A 113 -7.77 11.67 0.47
CA ILE A 113 -6.76 12.27 1.35
C ILE A 113 -7.26 13.65 1.79
N HIS A 114 -7.49 13.80 3.09
CA HIS A 114 -7.90 15.06 3.70
C HIS A 114 -6.70 15.64 4.43
N ARG A 115 -6.20 16.79 3.98
CA ARG A 115 -5.10 17.48 4.67
C ARG A 115 -5.68 18.37 5.77
N ASN A 116 -5.17 18.21 6.97
CA ASN A 116 -5.51 19.05 8.12
C ASN A 116 -4.52 20.21 8.25
N HIS A 117 -4.83 21.16 9.13
CA HIS A 117 -4.03 22.37 9.34
C HIS A 117 -2.75 22.15 10.18
N ASP A 118 -2.66 21.02 10.88
CA ASP A 118 -1.60 20.68 11.85
C ASP A 118 -0.48 19.81 11.24
N ASN A 119 -0.23 19.95 9.93
CA ASN A 119 0.65 19.06 9.17
C ASN A 119 0.27 17.57 9.24
N SER A 120 -0.96 17.26 9.67
CA SER A 120 -1.53 15.92 9.53
C SER A 120 -2.38 15.79 8.28
N PHE A 121 -2.56 14.56 7.84
CA PHE A 121 -3.50 14.21 6.79
C PHE A 121 -4.17 12.89 7.12
N LYS A 122 -5.46 12.80 6.84
CA LYS A 122 -6.29 11.63 7.01
C LYS A 122 -6.50 10.95 5.65
N VAL A 123 -6.07 9.71 5.57
CA VAL A 123 -6.25 8.83 4.41
C VAL A 123 -7.45 7.94 4.67
N VAL A 124 -8.46 8.00 3.80
CA VAL A 124 -9.71 7.24 3.93
C VAL A 124 -9.85 6.29 2.76
N PHE A 125 -9.95 5.00 3.05
CA PHE A 125 -10.12 3.94 2.09
C PHE A 125 -11.60 3.53 2.02
N HIS A 126 -12.10 3.45 0.79
CA HIS A 126 -13.46 3.12 0.43
C HIS A 126 -13.45 1.82 -0.38
N GLY A 127 -14.57 1.09 -0.35
CA GLY A 127 -14.70 -0.18 -1.08
C GLY A 127 -13.81 -1.30 -0.55
N ILE A 128 -13.44 -1.24 0.73
CA ILE A 128 -12.78 -2.35 1.44
C ILE A 128 -13.80 -3.37 1.96
N ILE A 129 -15.00 -2.89 2.32
CA ILE A 129 -16.09 -3.71 2.83
C ILE A 129 -17.10 -3.86 1.71
N ASP A 130 -17.50 -5.09 1.40
CA ASP A 130 -18.55 -5.31 0.41
C ASP A 130 -19.90 -4.86 1.00
N PRO A 131 -20.70 -4.07 0.26
CA PRO A 131 -22.02 -3.64 0.70
C PRO A 131 -22.99 -4.79 1.00
N LEU A 132 -22.67 -6.00 0.55
CA LEU A 132 -23.51 -7.19 0.71
C LEU A 132 -23.37 -7.85 2.08
N ASP A 133 -22.35 -7.51 2.87
CA ASP A 133 -22.13 -8.10 4.20
C ASP A 133 -22.85 -7.37 5.33
N GLU A 134 -23.54 -6.26 5.07
CA GLU A 134 -24.38 -5.56 6.05
C GLU A 134 -25.83 -6.09 6.10
N VAL A 135 -26.13 -7.20 5.43
CA VAL A 135 -27.46 -7.85 5.51
C VAL A 135 -27.49 -8.73 6.76
N ASP A 136 -27.50 -8.09 7.93
CA ASP A 136 -27.96 -8.72 9.15
C ASP A 136 -29.48 -8.53 9.29
N HIS A 137 -30.14 -9.64 9.62
CA HIS A 137 -31.57 -9.88 9.47
C HIS A 137 -32.44 -9.10 10.47
N SER A 138 -32.87 -7.86 10.15
CA SER A 138 -34.16 -7.33 10.63
C SER A 138 -34.49 -5.94 10.07
N MET A 139 -35.28 -5.86 9.00
CA MET A 139 -36.35 -4.85 8.80
C MET A 139 -37.04 -5.06 7.46
N PRO A 140 -38.38 -4.92 7.38
CA PRO A 140 -39.15 -5.31 6.21
C PRO A 140 -38.91 -4.35 5.04
N LEU A 141 -38.82 -4.96 3.85
CA LEU A 141 -38.93 -4.34 2.54
C LEU A 141 -40.09 -3.35 2.53
N ASN A 142 -39.79 -2.09 2.24
CA ASN A 142 -40.77 -1.21 1.62
C ASN A 142 -40.11 -0.57 0.40
N ASP A 143 -40.68 -0.88 -0.76
CA ASP A 143 -40.27 -0.43 -2.06
C ASP A 143 -40.30 1.09 -2.15
N GLN A 144 -39.13 1.75 -2.09
CA GLN A 144 -38.94 3.06 -2.69
C GLN A 144 -37.47 3.46 -2.82
N ALA A 145 -37.07 3.57 -4.09
CA ALA A 145 -36.03 4.44 -4.62
C ALA A 145 -34.56 4.09 -4.31
N GLN A 146 -33.93 3.52 -5.35
CA GLN A 146 -32.52 3.67 -5.70
C GLN A 146 -31.99 5.06 -5.31
N SER A 147 -30.78 5.10 -4.72
CA SER A 147 -30.05 6.26 -4.18
C SER A 147 -30.33 6.64 -2.72
N LYS A 148 -30.23 5.68 -1.79
CA LYS A 148 -30.10 5.97 -0.35
C LYS A 148 -28.87 5.30 0.26
N ASN A 149 -27.88 6.14 0.56
CA ASN A 149 -26.94 6.02 1.67
C ASN A 149 -25.91 4.87 1.64
N PHE A 150 -24.90 4.98 0.78
CA PHE A 150 -23.55 4.41 1.05
C PHE A 150 -22.88 5.04 2.30
N SER A 151 -23.58 5.87 3.06
CA SER A 151 -23.04 6.68 4.16
C SER A 151 -22.89 5.92 5.48
N LYS A 152 -23.03 4.59 5.49
CA LYS A 152 -22.98 3.82 6.74
C LYS A 152 -21.98 2.66 6.78
N LEU A 153 -21.29 2.37 5.67
CA LEU A 153 -20.19 1.40 5.73
C LEU A 153 -19.05 1.96 6.60
N PRO A 154 -18.44 1.14 7.49
CA PRO A 154 -17.30 1.57 8.28
C PRO A 154 -16.18 2.07 7.38
N ALA A 155 -15.89 3.37 7.44
CA ALA A 155 -14.80 3.94 6.68
C ALA A 155 -13.47 3.48 7.30
N CYS A 156 -12.63 2.79 6.52
CA CYS A 156 -11.27 2.48 6.93
C CYS A 156 -10.42 3.73 6.78
N TYR A 157 -9.65 4.11 7.79
CA TYR A 157 -8.82 5.30 7.70
C TYR A 157 -7.55 5.22 8.55
N CYS A 158 -6.57 6.02 8.17
CA CYS A 158 -5.39 6.29 8.99
C CYS A 158 -5.04 7.78 8.91
N THR A 159 -4.74 8.38 10.05
CA THR A 159 -4.30 9.78 10.16
C THR A 159 -2.81 9.79 10.44
N LEU A 160 -2.05 10.44 9.55
CA LEU A 160 -0.61 10.59 9.66
C LEU A 160 -0.26 12.05 9.94
N ARG A 161 0.66 12.30 10.86
CA ARG A 161 1.29 13.61 11.08
C ARG A 161 2.69 13.59 10.50
N GLN A 162 2.99 14.55 9.64
CA GLN A 162 4.36 14.78 9.18
C GLN A 162 5.07 15.68 10.20
N LYS A 163 6.17 15.17 10.79
CA LYS A 163 7.06 15.92 11.67
C LYS A 163 8.07 16.69 10.82
N ASP A 164 8.27 17.96 11.16
CA ASP A 164 9.30 18.80 10.57
C ASP A 164 10.58 18.64 11.40
N GLU A 165 11.64 18.11 10.76
CA GLU A 165 13.04 18.03 11.21
C GLU A 165 13.43 17.04 12.32
N PRO A 166 14.68 16.51 12.28
CA PRO A 166 15.70 16.70 11.24
C PRO A 166 15.53 15.82 9.99
N ALA A 167 14.62 14.85 10.03
CA ALA A 167 14.24 14.01 8.90
C ALA A 167 12.73 14.04 8.72
N ARG A 168 12.25 13.88 7.47
CA ARG A 168 10.83 13.77 7.17
C ARG A 168 10.30 12.49 7.80
N ASN A 169 9.75 12.62 9.00
CA ASN A 169 9.22 11.50 9.74
C ASN A 169 7.70 11.62 9.82
N TYR A 170 7.04 10.49 9.69
CA TYR A 170 5.63 10.30 9.84
C TYR A 170 5.34 9.66 11.20
N GLU A 171 4.20 10.04 11.78
CA GLU A 171 3.65 9.47 13.00
C GLU A 171 2.18 9.18 12.78
N ALA A 172 1.73 7.99 13.16
CA ALA A 172 0.30 7.67 13.16
C ALA A 172 -0.36 8.33 14.36
N LEU A 173 -1.41 9.12 14.12
CA LEU A 173 -2.23 9.73 15.17
C LEU A 173 -3.44 8.85 15.51
N ASP A 174 -4.05 8.26 14.48
CA ASP A 174 -5.26 7.45 14.61
C ASP A 174 -5.35 6.46 13.43
N CYS A 175 -5.96 5.30 13.66
CA CYS A 175 -6.15 4.29 12.63
C CYS A 175 -7.36 3.43 12.99
N TYR A 176 -8.30 3.32 12.06
CA TYR A 176 -9.49 2.51 12.23
C TYR A 176 -9.77 1.67 10.98
N PRO A 177 -10.00 0.35 11.13
CA PRO A 177 -9.81 -0.44 12.35
C PRO A 177 -8.34 -0.47 12.79
N SER A 178 -8.08 -0.86 14.05
CA SER A 178 -6.71 -0.94 14.56
C SER A 178 -5.90 -2.00 13.80
N ILE A 179 -4.67 -1.64 13.40
CA ILE A 179 -3.74 -2.53 12.68
C ILE A 179 -2.62 -2.94 13.65
N PRO A 180 -2.48 -4.25 13.96
CA PRO A 180 -1.52 -4.71 14.99
C PRO A 180 -0.05 -4.34 14.74
N ASP A 181 0.38 -4.28 13.47
CA ASP A 181 1.75 -3.94 13.10
C ASP A 181 1.91 -2.54 12.49
N LEU A 182 1.01 -1.62 12.82
CA LEU A 182 1.02 -0.24 12.29
C LEU A 182 2.34 0.47 12.54
N ASP A 183 2.89 0.39 13.76
CA ASP A 183 4.15 1.06 14.11
C ASP A 183 5.32 0.59 13.22
N ARG A 184 5.35 -0.71 12.89
CA ARG A 184 6.35 -1.27 11.97
C ARG A 184 6.18 -0.71 10.56
N LEU A 185 4.94 -0.55 10.08
CA LEU A 185 4.66 0.07 8.78
C LEU A 185 5.09 1.54 8.75
N ILE A 186 4.82 2.28 9.82
CA ILE A 186 5.24 3.69 9.96
C ILE A 186 6.76 3.81 10.01
N ASN A 187 7.43 2.93 10.73
CA ASN A 187 8.88 2.89 10.74
C ASN A 187 9.42 2.63 9.33
N ASN A 188 8.91 1.63 8.61
CA ASN A 188 9.31 1.36 7.23
C ASN A 188 9.05 2.56 6.30
N LEU A 189 7.92 3.26 6.48
CA LEU A 189 7.63 4.50 5.75
C LEU A 189 8.70 5.56 6.05
N ASN A 190 9.10 5.74 7.30
CA ASN A 190 10.14 6.72 7.69
C ASN A 190 11.52 6.35 7.13
N TRP A 191 11.81 5.06 6.98
CA TRP A 191 13.06 4.59 6.39
C TRP A 191 13.10 4.72 4.86
N THR A 192 11.96 4.56 4.18
CA THR A 192 11.89 4.48 2.71
C THR A 192 11.35 5.74 2.04
N ASP A 193 10.64 6.59 2.77
CA ASP A 193 9.82 7.72 2.27
C ASP A 193 8.82 7.30 1.17
N ASP A 194 8.44 6.02 1.12
CA ASP A 194 7.55 5.47 0.09
C ASP A 194 6.09 5.38 0.59
N LEU A 195 5.38 6.51 0.47
CA LEU A 195 3.95 6.60 0.75
C LEU A 195 3.11 5.66 -0.12
N ARG A 196 3.53 5.37 -1.35
CA ARG A 196 2.77 4.51 -2.27
C ARG A 196 2.76 3.08 -1.74
N SER A 197 3.94 2.53 -1.44
CA SER A 197 4.05 1.18 -0.88
C SER A 197 3.36 1.09 0.47
N PHE A 198 3.51 2.11 1.31
CA PHE A 198 2.80 2.19 2.59
C PHE A 198 1.27 2.09 2.42
N PHE A 199 0.65 2.88 1.53
CA PHE A 199 -0.80 2.83 1.31
C PHE A 199 -1.28 1.49 0.73
N ILE A 200 -0.49 0.86 -0.14
CA ILE A 200 -0.81 -0.46 -0.69
C ILE A 200 -0.85 -1.51 0.42
N VAL A 201 0.18 -1.54 1.28
CA VAL A 201 0.26 -2.48 2.39
C VAL A 201 -0.84 -2.21 3.40
N LEU A 202 -1.06 -0.93 3.77
CA LEU A 202 -2.09 -0.54 4.73
C LEU A 202 -3.49 -0.95 4.26
N ARG A 203 -3.82 -0.73 2.98
CA ARG A 203 -5.08 -1.20 2.40
C ARG A 203 -5.27 -2.70 2.57
N ARG A 204 -4.27 -3.51 2.22
CA ARG A 204 -4.31 -4.97 2.37
C ARG A 204 -4.52 -5.40 3.82
N ARG A 205 -3.99 -4.64 4.79
CA ARG A 205 -4.21 -4.92 6.23
C ARG A 205 -5.65 -4.67 6.63
N PHE A 206 -6.27 -3.60 6.13
CA PHE A 206 -7.69 -3.37 6.33
C PHE A 206 -8.54 -4.47 5.68
N GLU A 207 -8.28 -4.85 4.44
CA GLU A 207 -8.99 -5.95 3.75
C GLU A 207 -8.93 -7.24 4.57
N ARG A 208 -7.73 -7.66 4.99
CA ARG A 208 -7.54 -8.85 5.83
C ARG A 208 -8.26 -8.74 7.19
N HIS A 209 -8.32 -7.56 7.79
CA HIS A 209 -9.02 -7.38 9.07
C HIS A 209 -10.50 -7.76 8.95
N PHE A 210 -11.18 -7.30 7.90
CA PHE A 210 -12.58 -7.62 7.68
C PHE A 210 -12.79 -9.07 7.23
N GLU A 211 -11.89 -9.62 6.42
CA GLU A 211 -11.93 -11.06 6.08
C GLU A 211 -11.89 -11.94 7.33
N LEU A 212 -10.98 -11.65 8.27
CA LEU A 212 -10.87 -12.39 9.52
C LEU A 212 -12.10 -12.19 10.42
N ALA A 213 -12.62 -10.96 10.50
CA ALA A 213 -13.84 -10.67 11.27
C ALA A 213 -15.05 -11.47 10.76
N LYS A 214 -15.21 -11.60 9.43
CA LYS A 214 -16.25 -12.43 8.81
C LYS A 214 -16.10 -13.90 9.19
N LEU A 215 -14.88 -14.44 9.12
CA LEU A 215 -14.61 -15.84 9.48
C LEU A 215 -14.96 -16.12 10.95
N VAL A 216 -14.58 -15.23 11.87
CA VAL A 216 -14.89 -15.37 13.30
C VAL A 216 -16.40 -15.28 13.55
N SER A 217 -17.09 -14.35 12.88
CA SER A 217 -18.56 -14.21 12.97
C SER A 217 -19.29 -15.47 12.49
N SER A 218 -18.83 -16.11 11.41
CA SER A 218 -19.44 -17.32 10.87
C SER A 218 -19.25 -18.57 11.76
N HIS A 219 -18.33 -18.53 12.72
CA HIS A 219 -17.91 -19.69 13.48
C HIS A 219 -18.48 -19.80 14.90
N VAL A 220 -19.43 -18.96 15.31
CA VAL A 220 -20.11 -19.10 16.62
C VAL A 220 -21.02 -20.33 16.59
N PRO A 221 -20.68 -21.44 17.27
CA PRO A 221 -21.57 -22.58 17.37
C PRO A 221 -22.68 -22.20 18.35
N LEU A 222 -23.93 -22.39 17.94
CA LEU A 222 -25.08 -22.45 18.83
C LEU A 222 -24.84 -23.56 19.86
N VAL A 223 -24.20 -23.23 20.98
CA VAL A 223 -24.27 -24.07 22.17
C VAL A 223 -25.69 -23.90 22.68
N ALA A 224 -26.53 -24.85 22.28
CA ALA A 224 -27.89 -24.99 22.74
C ALA A 224 -27.88 -25.12 24.28
N SER A 225 -28.23 -24.03 24.95
CA SER A 225 -28.60 -24.06 26.37
C SER A 225 -29.85 -24.92 26.50
N SER A 226 -29.66 -26.14 27.01
CA SER A 226 -30.72 -27.06 27.46
C SER A 226 -30.98 -26.83 28.94
#